data_AF-A0A3L5TSN6-F1
#
_entry.id   AF-A0A3L5TSN6-F1
#
_cell.length_a   1.000
_cell.length_b   1.000
_cell.length_c   1.000
_cell.angle_alpha   90.00
_cell.angle_beta   90.00
_cell.angle_gamma   90.00
#
_symmetry.space_group_name_H-M   'P 1'
#
loop_
_entity.id
_entity.type
_entity.pdbx_description
1 polymer ?
#
loop_
_entity_poly.entity_id
_entity_poly.type
_entity_poly.pdbx_seq_one_letter_code
_entity_poly.pdbx_strand_id
1 'polypeptide(L)'
;MNNYCVRYREDLDLVLKGISCKILPCEKIGIVGRTGAGKSSLTMALFRILEPAQGDIVIDGVDISTIGLHDLRSKITIIPQDPVLFCGSIRMNLDPFDVFSTENIWRALEHAHLKDFVQGLDDGMDHQCSEGGENLR
;
A
#
# COMPACT_ATOMS: atom_id res chain seq x y z
N MET A 1 3.27 12.52 13.23
CA MET A 1 3.80 13.47 12.24
C MET A 1 4.03 14.79 12.94
N ASN A 2 5.22 15.36 12.78
CA ASN A 2 5.63 16.58 13.47
C ASN A 2 6.01 17.65 12.44
N ASN A 3 5.12 18.63 12.23
CA ASN A 3 5.31 19.73 11.28
C ASN A 3 5.79 19.28 9.88
N TYR A 4 5.20 18.21 9.36
CA TYR A 4 5.66 17.54 8.16
C TYR A 4 5.34 18.34 6.89
N CYS A 5 6.34 18.56 6.05
CA CYS A 5 6.23 19.21 4.75
C CYS A 5 6.85 18.33 3.66
N VAL A 6 6.22 18.27 2.50
CA VAL A 6 6.76 17.53 1.34
C VAL A 6 6.43 18.23 0.02
N ARG A 7 7.29 18.03 -0.96
CA ARG A 7 7.14 18.48 -2.36
C ARG A 7 7.51 17.34 -3.30
N TYR A 8 6.99 17.37 -4.52
CA TYR A 8 7.31 16.36 -5.53
C TYR A 8 8.72 16.51 -6.11
N ARG A 9 9.21 17.74 -6.20
CA ARG A 9 10.55 18.09 -6.71
C ARG A 9 11.05 19.34 -5.99
N GLU A 10 12.36 19.52 -5.94
CA GLU A 10 13.00 20.63 -5.22
C GLU A 10 12.55 22.01 -5.72
N ASP A 11 12.34 22.13 -7.03
CA ASP A 11 11.93 23.32 -7.77
C ASP A 11 10.43 23.62 -7.71
N LEU A 12 9.64 22.74 -7.09
CA LEU A 12 8.19 22.90 -6.96
C LEU A 12 7.78 23.34 -5.55
N ASP A 13 6.60 23.94 -5.48
CA ASP A 13 5.97 24.28 -4.21
C ASP A 13 5.68 23.03 -3.36
N LEU A 14 5.63 23.24 -2.04
CA LEU A 14 5.21 22.23 -1.08
C LEU A 14 3.75 21.82 -1.35
N VAL A 15 3.52 20.51 -1.48
CA VAL A 15 2.17 19.92 -1.60
C VAL A 15 1.51 19.71 -0.23
N LEU A 16 2.28 19.30 0.78
CA LEU A 16 1.85 19.29 2.17
C LEU A 16 2.68 20.29 2.97
N LYS A 17 2.02 21.05 3.85
CA LYS A 17 2.61 22.15 4.60
C LYS A 17 2.25 22.02 6.09
N GLY A 18 3.24 21.69 6.91
CA GLY A 18 3.14 21.72 8.37
C GLY A 18 2.16 20.72 8.98
N ILE A 19 2.03 19.52 8.40
CA ILE A 19 1.11 18.50 8.90
C ILE A 19 1.59 17.99 10.27
N SER A 20 0.77 18.21 11.29
CA SER A 20 1.01 17.71 12.66
C SER A 20 -0.18 16.88 13.11
N CYS A 21 0.04 15.60 13.35
CA CYS A 21 -1.00 14.69 13.83
C CYS A 21 -0.39 13.49 14.58
N LYS A 22 -1.18 12.96 15.50
CA LYS A 22 -0.86 11.74 16.26
C LYS A 22 -2.03 10.77 16.09
N ILE A 23 -1.73 9.58 15.59
CA ILE A 23 -2.68 8.47 15.46
C ILE A 23 -2.29 7.46 16.54
N LEU A 24 -3.23 7.08 17.39
CA LEU A 24 -3.01 6.14 18.49
C LEU A 24 -3.16 4.69 18.02
N PRO A 25 -2.62 3.72 18.77
CA PRO A 25 -2.80 2.31 18.46
C PRO A 25 -4.29 1.95 18.31
N CYS A 26 -4.60 1.17 17.28
CA CYS A 26 -5.95 0.70 16.95
C CYS A 26 -6.98 1.79 16.55
N GLU A 27 -6.55 3.03 16.29
CA GLU A 27 -7.44 4.06 15.74
C GLU A 27 -7.72 3.87 14.25
N LYS A 28 -8.96 4.15 13.86
CA LYS A 28 -9.40 4.20 12.46
C LYS A 28 -9.59 5.66 12.07
N ILE A 29 -8.73 6.16 11.19
CA ILE A 29 -8.73 7.56 10.76
C ILE A 29 -9.19 7.67 9.30
N GLY A 30 -10.21 8.50 9.06
CA GLY A 30 -10.64 8.88 7.72
C GLY A 30 -10.02 10.21 7.31
N ILE A 31 -9.42 10.28 6.12
CA ILE A 31 -8.87 11.51 5.55
C ILE A 31 -9.77 11.98 4.40
N VAL A 32 -10.40 13.14 4.57
CA VAL A 32 -11.34 13.71 3.59
C VAL A 32 -10.84 15.04 3.05
N GLY A 33 -11.24 15.38 1.83
CA GLY A 33 -10.88 16.64 1.18
C GLY A 33 -11.13 16.59 -0.32
N ARG A 34 -11.16 17.75 -0.97
CA ARG A 34 -11.34 17.87 -2.43
C ARG A 34 -10.25 17.11 -3.21
N THR A 35 -10.50 16.81 -4.46
CA THR A 35 -9.47 16.33 -5.40
C THR A 35 -8.31 17.33 -5.43
N GLY A 36 -7.06 16.83 -5.43
CA GLY A 36 -5.86 17.67 -5.37
C GLY A 36 -5.48 18.19 -3.98
N ALA A 37 -6.23 17.89 -2.91
CA ALA A 37 -5.91 18.34 -1.55
C ALA A 37 -4.67 17.66 -0.90
N GLY A 38 -3.89 16.89 -1.65
CA GLY A 38 -2.69 16.21 -1.13
C GLY A 38 -2.95 14.88 -0.39
N LYS A 39 -4.15 14.31 -0.48
CA LYS A 39 -4.48 13.01 0.18
C LYS A 39 -3.56 11.88 -0.28
N SER A 40 -3.41 11.69 -1.59
CA SER A 40 -2.50 10.68 -2.14
C SER A 40 -1.04 11.00 -1.81
N SER A 41 -0.67 12.28 -1.78
CA SER A 41 0.67 12.73 -1.39
C SER A 41 1.00 12.37 0.06
N LEU A 42 0.02 12.39 0.97
CA LEU A 42 0.19 11.94 2.35
C LEU A 42 0.46 10.44 2.42
N THR A 43 -0.23 9.64 1.62
CA THR A 43 0.05 8.20 1.51
C THR A 43 1.44 7.93 0.94
N MET A 44 1.86 8.68 -0.10
CA MET A 44 3.22 8.59 -0.65
C MET A 44 4.30 8.97 0.36
N ALA A 45 4.04 9.95 1.22
CA ALA A 45 4.93 10.37 2.30
C ALA A 45 5.09 9.27 3.37
N LEU A 46 4.00 8.61 3.78
CA LEU A 46 4.04 7.48 4.72
C LEU A 46 4.91 6.32 4.23
N PHE A 47 4.87 6.03 2.92
CA PHE A 47 5.67 4.99 2.28
C PHE A 47 7.09 5.43 1.90
N ARG A 48 7.46 6.68 2.21
CA ARG A 48 8.69 7.33 1.77
C ARG A 48 8.95 7.12 0.27
N ILE A 49 7.90 7.30 -0.53
CA ILE A 49 8.02 7.48 -1.99
C ILE A 49 8.43 8.93 -2.26
N LEU A 50 7.93 9.86 -1.44
CA LEU A 50 8.42 11.23 -1.34
C LEU A 50 9.15 11.40 -0.02
N GLU A 51 10.38 11.92 -0.07
CA GLU A 51 11.17 12.23 1.12
C GLU A 51 10.76 13.60 1.69
N PRO A 52 10.82 13.78 3.03
CA PRO A 52 10.44 15.03 3.67
C PRO A 52 11.27 16.21 3.18
N ALA A 53 10.61 17.35 2.95
CA ALA A 53 11.28 18.64 2.82
C ALA A 53 11.55 19.27 4.20
N GLN A 54 10.71 18.98 5.18
CA GLN A 54 10.83 19.43 6.57
C GLN A 54 9.99 18.54 7.49
N GLY A 55 10.38 18.47 8.76
CA GLY A 55 9.67 17.70 9.78
C GLY A 55 9.87 16.20 9.61
N ASP A 56 9.12 15.43 10.38
CA ASP A 56 9.34 13.98 10.48
C ASP A 56 8.03 13.20 10.66
N ILE A 57 8.11 11.92 10.32
CA ILE A 57 7.08 10.91 10.57
C ILE A 57 7.69 9.90 11.52
N VAL A 58 7.06 9.74 12.69
CA VAL A 58 7.45 8.76 13.69
C VAL A 58 6.41 7.66 13.73
N ILE A 59 6.85 6.41 13.60
CA ILE A 59 6.05 5.20 13.76
C ILE A 59 6.66 4.39 14.90
N ASP A 60 5.84 4.02 15.89
CA ASP A 60 6.27 3.28 17.10
C ASP A 60 7.48 3.88 17.82
N GLY A 61 7.57 5.21 17.83
CA GLY A 61 8.66 5.96 18.48
C GLY A 61 9.95 6.06 17.64
N VAL A 62 9.98 5.50 16.43
CA VAL A 62 11.12 5.56 15.52
C VAL A 62 10.84 6.54 14.38
N ASP A 63 11.75 7.48 14.14
CA ASP A 63 11.73 8.30 12.93
C ASP A 63 12.01 7.41 11.72
N ILE A 64 11.03 7.31 10.82
CA ILE A 64 11.09 6.42 9.66
C ILE A 64 12.16 6.83 8.64
N SER A 65 12.70 8.06 8.70
CA SER A 65 13.81 8.50 7.85
C SER A 65 15.12 7.78 8.17
N THR A 66 15.24 7.24 9.39
CA THR A 66 16.47 6.60 9.91
C THR A 66 16.57 5.11 9.59
N ILE A 67 15.51 4.49 9.05
CA ILE A 67 15.45 3.07 8.73
C ILE A 67 15.48 2.81 7.21
N GLY A 68 15.84 1.59 6.83
CA GLY A 68 15.83 1.16 5.43
C GLY A 68 14.41 1.11 4.86
N LEU A 69 14.25 1.47 3.58
CA LEU A 69 12.96 1.47 2.91
C LEU A 69 12.32 0.08 2.85
N HIS A 70 13.12 -0.98 2.69
CA HIS A 70 12.64 -2.36 2.69
C HIS A 70 12.02 -2.71 4.05
N ASP A 71 12.72 -2.42 5.14
CA ASP A 71 12.25 -2.71 6.50
C ASP A 71 10.97 -1.95 6.81
N LEU A 72 10.90 -0.65 6.50
CA LEU A 72 9.70 0.17 6.65
C LEU A 72 8.53 -0.44 5.86
N ARG A 73 8.70 -0.62 4.54
CA ARG A 73 7.61 -1.03 3.63
C ARG A 73 7.16 -2.47 3.86
N SER A 74 7.98 -3.32 4.46
CA SER A 74 7.57 -4.67 4.88
C SER A 74 6.59 -4.69 6.06
N LYS A 75 6.50 -3.58 6.81
CA LYS A 75 5.67 -3.46 8.03
C LYS A 75 4.40 -2.61 7.84
N ILE A 76 4.23 -2.01 6.67
CA ILE A 76 3.05 -1.20 6.32
C ILE A 76 2.46 -1.67 4.99
N THR A 77 1.13 -1.71 4.88
CA THR A 77 0.43 -2.17 3.67
C THR A 77 -0.39 -1.05 3.07
N ILE A 78 -0.43 -0.98 1.74
CA ILE A 78 -1.23 -0.04 0.96
C ILE A 78 -2.03 -0.80 -0.07
N ILE A 79 -3.27 -0.37 -0.29
CA ILE A 79 -4.08 -0.76 -1.44
C ILE A 79 -4.00 0.42 -2.43
N PRO A 80 -3.44 0.24 -3.63
CA PRO A 80 -3.32 1.31 -4.62
C PRO A 80 -4.70 1.76 -5.12
N GLN A 81 -4.79 2.98 -5.66
CA GLN A 81 -6.05 3.48 -6.23
C GLN A 81 -6.48 2.70 -7.46
N ASP A 82 -5.53 2.38 -8.34
CA ASP A 82 -5.73 1.53 -9.50
C ASP A 82 -5.20 0.12 -9.18
N PRO A 83 -6.04 -0.93 -9.25
CA PRO A 83 -5.59 -2.30 -9.05
C PRO A 83 -4.67 -2.71 -10.20
N VAL A 84 -3.52 -3.30 -9.86
CA VAL A 84 -2.56 -3.83 -10.85
C VAL A 84 -2.35 -5.30 -10.57
N LEU A 85 -2.50 -6.11 -11.61
CA LEU A 85 -2.17 -7.54 -11.62
C LEU A 85 -1.03 -7.77 -12.59
N PHE A 86 -0.03 -8.52 -12.16
CA PHE A 86 1.10 -8.94 -12.97
C PHE A 86 0.75 -10.19 -13.76
N CYS A 87 1.35 -10.34 -14.94
CA CYS A 87 1.28 -11.58 -15.70
C CYS A 87 1.88 -12.73 -14.88
N GLY A 88 1.11 -13.80 -14.71
CA GLY A 88 1.50 -14.96 -13.89
C GLY A 88 0.30 -15.58 -13.21
N SER A 89 0.52 -16.55 -12.33
CA SER A 89 -0.58 -17.19 -11.61
C SER A 89 -1.24 -16.26 -10.60
N ILE A 90 -2.47 -16.57 -10.21
CA ILE A 90 -3.13 -15.93 -9.06
C ILE A 90 -2.27 -16.09 -7.81
N ARG A 91 -1.69 -17.29 -7.58
CA ARG A 91 -0.77 -17.52 -6.46
C ARG A 91 0.41 -16.55 -6.47
N MET A 92 1.06 -16.35 -7.61
CA MET A 92 2.21 -15.44 -7.74
C MET A 92 1.84 -13.99 -7.42
N ASN A 93 0.63 -13.55 -7.80
CA ASN A 93 0.15 -12.20 -7.47
C ASN A 93 -0.18 -12.02 -5.97
N LEU A 94 -0.59 -13.10 -5.28
CA LEU A 94 -0.91 -13.07 -3.85
C LEU A 94 0.32 -13.26 -2.96
N ASP A 95 1.25 -14.12 -3.37
CA ASP A 95 2.45 -14.49 -2.63
C ASP A 95 3.65 -14.70 -3.60
N PRO A 96 4.26 -13.61 -4.09
CA PRO A 96 5.35 -13.69 -5.06
C PRO A 96 6.64 -14.30 -4.49
N PHE A 97 6.75 -14.45 -3.17
CA PHE A 97 7.93 -15.00 -2.49
C PHE A 97 7.71 -16.42 -1.98
N ASP A 98 6.52 -16.99 -2.20
CA ASP A 98 6.13 -18.34 -1.77
C ASP A 98 6.40 -18.60 -0.27
N VAL A 99 6.07 -17.62 0.57
CA VAL A 99 6.28 -17.68 2.02
C VAL A 99 5.06 -18.21 2.79
N PHE A 100 3.89 -18.29 2.16
CA PHE A 100 2.64 -18.70 2.77
C PHE A 100 2.15 -20.05 2.25
N SER A 101 1.58 -20.86 3.16
CA SER A 101 0.94 -22.11 2.79
C SER A 101 -0.34 -21.88 1.98
N THR A 102 -0.68 -22.85 1.15
CA THR A 102 -1.89 -22.86 0.33
C THR A 102 -3.16 -22.62 1.15
N GLU A 103 -3.24 -23.16 2.38
CA GLU A 103 -4.37 -22.96 3.29
C GLU A 103 -4.50 -21.50 3.72
N ASN A 104 -3.39 -20.82 3.99
CA ASN A 104 -3.40 -19.41 4.36
C ASN A 104 -3.86 -18.53 3.20
N ILE A 105 -3.43 -18.84 1.97
CA ILE A 105 -3.88 -18.13 0.77
C ILE A 105 -5.38 -18.33 0.54
N TRP A 106 -5.89 -19.56 0.69
CA TRP A 106 -7.34 -19.81 0.60
C TRP A 106 -8.15 -19.07 1.66
N ARG A 107 -7.65 -18.96 2.90
CA ARG A 107 -8.29 -18.17 3.95
C ARG A 107 -8.31 -16.67 3.61
N ALA A 108 -7.23 -16.15 3.03
CA ALA A 108 -7.19 -14.76 2.57
C ALA A 108 -8.22 -14.51 1.45
N LEU A 109 -8.32 -15.42 0.48
CA LEU A 109 -9.33 -15.38 -0.59
C LEU A 109 -10.75 -15.47 -0.03
N GLU A 110 -10.98 -16.26 1.02
CA GLU A 110 -12.28 -16.36 1.70
C GLU A 110 -12.67 -15.05 2.37
N HIS A 111 -11.74 -14.41 3.11
CA HIS A 111 -11.97 -13.10 3.72
C HIS A 111 -12.17 -11.99 2.69
N ALA A 112 -11.61 -12.13 1.49
CA ALA A 112 -11.80 -11.23 0.37
C ALA A 112 -13.03 -11.54 -0.50
N HIS A 113 -13.80 -12.59 -0.17
CA HIS A 113 -14.94 -13.09 -0.96
C HIS A 113 -14.59 -13.53 -2.39
N LEU A 114 -13.36 -13.99 -2.63
CA LEU A 114 -12.87 -14.44 -3.93
C LEU A 114 -12.67 -15.96 -4.03
N LYS A 115 -12.86 -16.71 -2.93
CA LYS A 115 -12.61 -18.15 -2.89
C LYS A 115 -13.40 -18.92 -3.96
N ASP A 116 -14.72 -18.74 -4.02
CA ASP A 116 -15.57 -19.46 -4.97
C ASP A 116 -15.26 -19.09 -6.42
N PHE A 117 -14.95 -17.80 -6.67
CA PHE A 117 -14.52 -17.32 -7.98
C PHE A 117 -13.23 -18.04 -8.44
N VAL A 118 -12.20 -18.04 -7.58
CA VAL A 118 -10.93 -18.68 -7.91
C VAL A 118 -11.09 -20.20 -8.06
N GLN A 119 -11.91 -20.85 -7.23
CA GLN A 119 -12.19 -22.29 -7.37
C GLN A 119 -12.92 -22.65 -8.68
N GLY A 120 -13.67 -21.71 -9.25
CA GLY A 120 -14.36 -21.90 -10.52
C GLY A 120 -13.49 -21.74 -11.76
N LEU A 121 -12.26 -21.25 -11.62
CA LEU A 121 -11.33 -21.10 -12.73
C LEU A 121 -10.71 -22.45 -13.11
N ASP A 122 -10.50 -22.64 -14.42
CA ASP A 122 -9.65 -23.72 -14.93
C ASP A 122 -8.24 -23.49 -14.35
N ASP A 123 -7.76 -24.39 -13.48
CA ASP A 123 -6.50 -24.33 -12.72
C ASP A 123 -6.50 -23.55 -11.39
N GLY A 124 -7.64 -23.02 -10.93
CA GLY A 124 -7.75 -22.48 -9.58
C GLY A 124 -6.74 -21.36 -9.27
N MET A 125 -5.86 -21.56 -8.29
CA MET A 125 -4.81 -20.60 -7.95
C MET A 125 -3.66 -20.55 -8.96
N ASP A 126 -3.53 -21.56 -9.80
CA ASP A 126 -2.51 -21.62 -10.87
C ASP A 126 -3.02 -21.03 -12.18
N HIS A 127 -4.30 -20.58 -12.22
CA HIS A 127 -4.88 -19.84 -13.34
C HIS A 127 -3.99 -18.65 -13.72
N GLN A 128 -3.69 -18.54 -15.00
CA GLN A 128 -2.77 -17.52 -15.52
C GLN A 128 -3.52 -16.20 -15.75
N CYS A 129 -3.15 -15.17 -14.98
CA CYS A 129 -3.60 -13.80 -15.17
C CYS A 129 -2.87 -13.17 -16.37
N SER A 130 -3.64 -12.52 -17.25
CA SER A 130 -3.08 -11.63 -18.27
C SER A 130 -2.70 -10.27 -17.64
N GLU A 131 -1.97 -9.45 -18.39
CA GLU A 131 -1.58 -8.10 -17.94
C GLU A 131 -2.82 -7.30 -17.52
N GLY A 132 -2.77 -6.68 -16.34
CA GLY A 132 -3.90 -5.91 -15.80
C GLY A 132 -5.13 -6.75 -15.42
N GLY A 133 -5.06 -8.08 -15.47
CA GLY A 133 -6.17 -8.96 -15.10
C GLY A 133 -7.35 -8.92 -16.09
N GLU A 134 -7.11 -8.59 -17.36
CA GLU A 134 -8.17 -8.48 -18.38
C GLU A 134 -9.01 -9.76 -18.52
N ASN A 135 -8.44 -10.93 -18.21
CA ASN A 135 -9.08 -12.23 -18.29
C ASN A 135 -9.80 -12.68 -17.00
N LEU A 136 -9.92 -11.83 -15.98
CA LEU A 136 -10.61 -12.12 -14.71
C LEU A 136 -12.00 -11.46 -14.62
N ARG A 137 -12.65 -11.22 -15.76
CA ARG A 137 -13.96 -10.57 -15.85
C ARG A 137 -15.12 -11.54 -15.83
#